data_AF-A0A0C2ZSH7-F1
#
_entry.id   AF-A0A0C2ZSH7-F1
#
_cell.length_a   1.000
_cell.length_b   1.000
_cell.length_c   1.000
_cell.angle_alpha   90.00
_cell.angle_beta   90.00
_cell.angle_gamma   90.00
#
_symmetry.space_group_name_H-M   'P 1'
#
loop_
_entity.id
_entity.type
_entity.pdbx_description
1 polymer ?
#
loop_
_entity_poly.entity_id
_entity_poly.type
_entity_poly.pdbx_seq_one_letter_code
_entity_poly.pdbx_strand_id
1 'polypeptide(L)'
;MDSPVEVCVSTPEVLNRICAVISDSDTPSWLRLVPTDFSDARAGTVKVDEWHTLATVYIPLALVSLWESRVLAYRSCITTWLKTLPDVLPEATICPNCHMACHIYDYLKLFGPVWSLWCFPFECLIGHLQRLPLNDKFGEMEQTALHAFIHSARLKSWFARTDRPPAISACKELFD
;
A
#
# COMPACT_ATOMS: atom_id res chain seq x y z
N MET A 1 -18.49 -16.71 -14.48
CA MET A 1 -17.51 -16.44 -13.41
C MET A 1 -16.38 -15.71 -14.06
N ASP A 2 -16.38 -14.38 -13.98
CA ASP A 2 -15.27 -13.58 -14.48
C ASP A 2 -14.08 -13.77 -13.53
N SER A 3 -12.91 -14.05 -14.11
CA SER A 3 -11.63 -14.09 -13.39
C SER A 3 -11.45 -12.80 -12.58
N PRO A 4 -10.77 -12.86 -11.41
CA PRO A 4 -10.48 -11.65 -10.66
C PRO A 4 -9.66 -10.73 -11.55
N VAL A 5 -10.20 -9.55 -11.87
CA VAL A 5 -9.50 -8.53 -12.64
C VAL A 5 -8.29 -8.12 -11.80
N GLU A 6 -7.13 -8.63 -12.19
CA GLU A 6 -5.84 -8.26 -11.64
C GLU A 6 -5.65 -6.77 -11.96
N VAL A 7 -5.91 -5.90 -10.97
CA VAL A 7 -5.75 -4.47 -11.13
C VAL A 7 -4.26 -4.17 -11.11
N CYS A 8 -3.64 -4.25 -12.28
CA CYS A 8 -2.33 -3.68 -12.49
C CYS A 8 -2.46 -2.15 -12.32
N VAL A 9 -1.78 -1.58 -11.32
CA VAL A 9 -1.74 -0.11 -11.10
C VAL A 9 -1.20 0.62 -12.35
N SER A 10 -0.50 -0.10 -13.23
CA SER A 10 0.10 0.38 -14.47
C SER A 10 -0.84 0.27 -15.69
N THR A 11 -2.16 0.26 -15.51
CA THR A 11 -3.07 0.28 -16.67
C THR A 11 -3.08 1.65 -17.35
N PRO A 12 -3.29 1.71 -18.68
CA PRO A 12 -3.44 2.98 -19.40
C PRO A 12 -4.55 3.88 -18.83
N GLU A 13 -5.60 3.28 -18.27
CA GLU A 13 -6.70 3.99 -17.61
C GLU A 13 -6.24 4.78 -16.37
N VAL A 14 -5.37 4.18 -15.54
CA VAL A 14 -4.82 4.84 -14.35
C VAL A 14 -3.91 5.99 -14.76
N LEU A 15 -3.04 5.78 -15.75
CA LEU A 15 -2.16 6.83 -16.27
C LEU A 15 -2.94 8.01 -16.87
N ASN A 16 -3.94 7.72 -17.71
CA ASN A 16 -4.80 8.75 -18.29
C ASN A 16 -5.52 9.56 -17.20
N ARG A 17 -5.95 8.89 -16.13
CA ARG A 17 -6.58 9.58 -15.01
C ARG A 17 -5.61 10.47 -14.25
N ILE A 18 -4.37 10.02 -14.02
CA ILE A 18 -3.34 10.85 -13.39
C ILE A 18 -3.11 12.11 -14.22
N CYS A 19 -2.96 11.99 -15.54
CA CYS A 19 -2.78 13.15 -16.43
C CYS A 19 -3.99 14.09 -16.44
N ALA A 20 -5.21 13.54 -16.41
CA ALA A 20 -6.43 14.34 -16.27
C ALA A 20 -6.46 15.12 -14.94
N VAL A 21 -6.13 14.46 -13.83
CA VAL A 21 -6.07 15.12 -12.51
C VAL A 21 -5.00 16.20 -12.46
N ILE A 22 -3.82 15.99 -13.05
CA ILE A 22 -2.77 17.03 -13.14
C ILE A 22 -3.28 18.24 -13.93
N SER A 23 -4.04 18.02 -15.00
CA SER A 23 -4.57 19.08 -15.86
C SER A 23 -5.73 19.86 -15.21
N ASP A 24 -6.59 19.16 -14.45
CA ASP A 24 -7.80 19.73 -13.84
C ASP A 24 -7.55 20.36 -12.46
N SER A 25 -6.36 20.16 -11.87
CA SER A 25 -6.06 20.62 -10.51
C SER A 25 -5.44 22.02 -10.49
N ASP A 26 -6.07 22.94 -9.77
CA ASP A 26 -5.45 24.22 -9.41
C ASP A 26 -4.45 24.01 -8.26
N THR A 27 -3.16 24.20 -8.52
CA THR A 27 -2.12 24.09 -7.49
C THR A 27 -1.69 25.45 -6.94
N PRO A 28 -1.42 25.53 -5.62
CA PRO A 28 -0.86 26.74 -5.04
C PRO A 28 0.57 26.96 -5.54
N SER A 29 0.99 28.22 -5.67
CA SER A 29 2.26 28.60 -6.31
C SER A 29 3.54 28.05 -5.66
N TRP A 30 3.46 27.54 -4.43
CA TRP A 30 4.58 26.91 -3.73
C TRP A 30 4.75 25.42 -4.08
N LEU A 31 3.73 24.79 -4.68
CA LEU A 31 3.78 23.42 -5.13
C LEU A 31 4.31 23.40 -6.56
N ARG A 32 5.38 22.66 -6.83
CA ARG A 32 5.95 22.59 -8.17
C ARG A 32 5.02 21.84 -9.11
N LEU A 33 4.87 22.39 -10.32
CA LEU A 33 4.05 21.80 -11.37
C LEU A 33 4.72 20.52 -11.88
N VAL A 34 3.93 19.46 -11.96
CA VAL A 34 4.33 18.24 -12.68
C VAL A 34 3.92 18.40 -14.13
N PRO A 35 4.77 18.04 -15.11
CA PRO A 35 4.39 18.10 -16.52
C PRO A 35 3.14 17.27 -16.81
N THR A 36 2.17 17.84 -17.52
CA THR A 36 0.93 17.15 -17.92
C THR A 36 1.16 16.01 -18.90
N ASP A 37 2.30 16.01 -19.59
CA ASP A 37 2.75 15.01 -20.54
C ASP A 37 3.65 13.94 -19.92
N PHE A 38 3.76 13.83 -18.58
CA PHE A 38 4.70 12.90 -17.91
C PHE A 38 4.57 11.43 -18.37
N SER A 39 3.41 11.03 -18.89
CA SER A 39 3.16 9.69 -19.40
C SER A 39 3.65 9.45 -20.84
N ASP A 40 4.05 10.50 -21.56
CA ASP A 40 4.60 10.41 -22.91
C ASP A 40 6.10 10.07 -22.83
N ALA A 41 6.56 9.13 -23.66
CA ALA A 41 7.97 8.80 -23.79
C ALA A 41 8.83 10.00 -24.25
N ARG A 42 8.20 11.06 -24.74
CA ARG A 42 8.84 12.33 -25.13
C ARG A 42 9.03 13.29 -23.97
N ALA A 43 8.27 13.15 -22.89
CA ALA A 43 8.48 13.92 -21.67
C ALA A 43 9.79 13.44 -21.05
N GLY A 44 10.73 14.37 -20.82
CA GLY A 44 12.02 14.04 -20.23
C GLY A 44 11.90 13.42 -18.83
N THR A 45 13.04 13.13 -18.21
CA THR A 45 13.06 12.53 -16.88
C THR A 45 12.43 13.43 -15.82
N VAL A 46 11.42 12.92 -15.12
CA VAL A 46 10.79 13.57 -13.96
C VAL A 46 11.82 13.76 -12.85
N LYS A 47 11.95 14.99 -12.35
CA LYS A 47 12.88 15.37 -11.28
C LYS A 47 12.38 14.89 -9.92
N VAL A 48 13.28 14.80 -8.94
CA VAL A 48 12.98 14.26 -7.59
C VAL A 48 11.83 15.00 -6.90
N ASP A 49 11.78 16.31 -7.01
CA ASP A 49 10.72 17.16 -6.43
C ASP A 49 9.38 17.06 -7.18
N GLU A 50 9.42 16.83 -8.49
CA GLU A 50 8.23 16.54 -9.31
C GLU A 50 7.69 15.15 -8.97
N TRP A 51 8.57 14.16 -8.78
CA TRP A 51 8.22 12.82 -8.29
C TRP A 51 7.55 12.88 -6.92
N HIS A 52 8.09 13.68 -6.00
CA HIS A 52 7.50 13.85 -4.68
C HIS A 52 6.07 14.40 -4.78
N THR A 53 5.86 15.42 -5.59
CA THR A 53 4.52 16.02 -5.81
C THR A 53 3.56 15.04 -6.48
N LEU A 54 4.03 14.31 -7.49
CA LEU A 54 3.28 13.27 -8.18
C LEU A 54 2.83 12.16 -7.22
N ALA A 55 3.75 11.65 -6.39
CA ALA A 55 3.49 10.56 -5.46
C ALA A 55 2.60 10.96 -4.27
N THR A 56 2.69 12.21 -3.81
CA THR A 56 1.99 12.65 -2.59
C THR A 56 0.65 13.34 -2.85
N VAL A 57 0.45 13.94 -4.03
CA VAL A 57 -0.74 14.72 -4.36
C VAL A 57 -1.54 14.06 -5.48
N TYR A 58 -0.95 13.97 -6.67
CA TYR A 58 -1.70 13.63 -7.89
C TYR A 58 -2.06 12.14 -7.98
N ILE A 59 -1.12 11.24 -7.65
CA ILE A 59 -1.38 9.80 -7.66
C ILE A 59 -2.49 9.45 -6.66
N PRO A 60 -2.45 9.87 -5.38
CA PRO A 60 -3.54 9.62 -4.44
C PRO A 60 -4.89 10.18 -4.93
N LEU A 61 -4.92 11.41 -5.44
CA LEU A 61 -6.14 12.04 -5.91
C LEU A 61 -6.75 11.30 -7.13
N ALA A 62 -5.91 10.92 -8.10
CA ALA A 62 -6.33 10.13 -9.26
C ALA A 62 -6.85 8.76 -8.84
N LEU A 63 -6.13 8.05 -7.97
CA LEU A 63 -6.52 6.72 -7.50
C LEU A 63 -7.85 6.74 -6.72
N VAL A 64 -8.02 7.70 -5.79
CA VAL A 64 -9.29 7.89 -5.07
C VAL A 64 -10.45 8.08 -6.03
N SER A 65 -10.25 8.86 -7.09
CA SER A 65 -11.30 9.12 -8.07
C SER A 65 -11.65 7.92 -8.98
N LEU A 66 -10.73 6.95 -9.14
CA LEU A 66 -11.00 5.70 -9.89
C LEU A 66 -11.75 4.68 -9.05
N TRP A 67 -11.70 4.79 -7.73
CA TRP A 67 -12.28 3.79 -6.84
C TRP A 67 -13.75 4.06 -6.50
N GLU A 68 -14.28 5.24 -6.77
CA GLU A 68 -15.66 5.60 -6.40
C GLU A 68 -16.69 4.58 -6.88
N SER A 69 -16.61 4.16 -8.15
CA SER A 69 -17.52 3.16 -8.73
C SER A 69 -17.44 1.81 -7.99
N ARG A 70 -16.24 1.37 -7.62
CA ARG A 70 -15.99 0.12 -6.88
C ARG A 70 -16.45 0.22 -5.43
N VAL A 71 -16.28 1.37 -4.80
CA VAL A 71 -16.73 1.64 -3.43
C VAL A 71 -18.25 1.63 -3.34
N LEU A 72 -18.94 2.22 -4.33
CA LEU A 72 -20.39 2.15 -4.44
C LEU A 72 -20.88 0.72 -4.71
N ALA A 73 -20.21 0.00 -5.62
CA ALA A 73 -20.52 -1.40 -5.90
C ALA A 73 -20.35 -2.27 -4.65
N TYR A 74 -19.28 -2.08 -3.88
CA TYR A 74 -19.06 -2.77 -2.61
C TYR A 74 -20.22 -2.56 -1.64
N ARG A 75 -20.66 -1.30 -1.44
CA ARG A 75 -21.80 -0.98 -0.57
C ARG A 75 -23.08 -1.68 -1.02
N SER A 76 -23.34 -1.68 -2.33
CA SER A 76 -24.50 -2.38 -2.89
C SER A 76 -24.44 -3.89 -2.62
N CYS A 77 -23.29 -4.51 -2.88
CA CYS A 77 -23.09 -5.94 -2.66
C CYS A 77 -23.21 -6.34 -1.18
N ILE A 78 -22.53 -5.63 -0.27
CA ILE A 78 -22.54 -6.00 1.16
C ILE A 78 -23.94 -5.81 1.77
N THR A 79 -24.65 -4.73 1.41
CA THR A 79 -26.01 -4.50 1.92
C THR A 79 -27.01 -5.48 1.33
N THR A 80 -26.87 -5.87 0.06
CA THR A 80 -27.69 -6.90 -0.56
C THR A 80 -27.44 -8.25 0.12
N TRP A 81 -26.17 -8.64 0.27
CA TRP A 81 -25.78 -9.89 0.92
C TRP A 81 -26.37 -9.99 2.34
N LEU A 82 -26.22 -8.94 3.17
CA LEU A 82 -26.76 -8.92 4.53
C LEU A 82 -28.29 -8.99 4.57
N LYS A 83 -28.98 -8.39 3.58
CA LYS A 83 -30.45 -8.45 3.48
C LYS A 83 -30.95 -9.83 3.08
N THR A 84 -30.24 -10.51 2.18
CA THR A 84 -30.61 -11.84 1.68
C THR A 84 -30.11 -12.98 2.58
N LEU A 85 -29.17 -12.70 3.49
CA LEU A 85 -28.57 -13.70 4.36
C LEU A 85 -29.60 -14.49 5.18
N PRO A 86 -30.65 -13.87 5.79
CA PRO A 86 -31.66 -14.61 6.55
C PRO A 86 -32.50 -15.55 5.67
N ASP A 87 -32.70 -15.22 4.40
CA ASP A 87 -33.50 -16.04 3.47
C ASP A 87 -32.72 -17.30 3.05
N VAL A 88 -31.40 -17.18 2.89
CA VAL A 88 -30.52 -18.27 2.44
C VAL A 88 -30.04 -19.14 3.60
N LEU A 89 -29.78 -18.52 4.76
CA LEU A 89 -29.28 -19.18 5.96
C LEU A 89 -29.97 -18.64 7.22
N PRO A 90 -31.19 -19.13 7.55
CA PRO A 90 -31.98 -18.63 8.68
C PRO A 90 -31.30 -18.80 10.05
N GLU A 91 -30.43 -19.81 10.18
CA GLU A 91 -29.66 -20.10 11.39
C GLU A 91 -28.52 -19.08 11.63
N ALA A 92 -28.14 -18.30 10.61
CA ALA A 92 -27.05 -17.34 10.74
C ALA A 92 -27.46 -16.14 11.59
N THR A 93 -26.69 -15.87 12.63
CA THR A 93 -26.84 -14.64 13.42
C THR A 93 -25.95 -13.54 12.83
N ILE A 94 -26.49 -12.32 12.72
CA ILE A 94 -25.70 -11.14 12.37
C ILE A 94 -24.66 -10.93 13.48
N CYS A 95 -23.39 -11.11 13.15
CA CYS A 95 -22.28 -10.94 14.09
C CYS A 95 -21.65 -9.54 13.94
N PRO A 96 -20.84 -9.08 14.90
CA PRO A 96 -20.14 -7.80 14.79
C PRO A 96 -19.34 -7.66 13.49
N ASN A 97 -18.76 -8.74 12.97
CA ASN A 97 -18.03 -8.70 11.70
C ASN A 97 -18.91 -8.31 10.51
N CYS A 98 -20.20 -8.69 10.52
CA CYS A 98 -21.16 -8.25 9.50
C CYS A 98 -21.39 -6.73 9.55
N HIS A 99 -21.47 -6.17 10.76
CA HIS A 99 -21.57 -4.72 10.95
C HIS A 99 -20.27 -4.01 10.55
N MET A 100 -19.11 -4.56 10.90
CA MET A 100 -17.81 -4.02 10.51
C MET A 100 -17.63 -4.03 8.98
N ALA A 101 -18.13 -5.05 8.28
CA ALA A 101 -18.10 -5.09 6.83
C ALA A 101 -18.88 -3.92 6.20
N CYS A 102 -19.98 -3.45 6.81
CA CYS A 102 -20.66 -2.25 6.34
C CYS A 102 -19.76 -1.01 6.40
N HIS A 103 -18.94 -0.89 7.45
CA HIS A 103 -18.03 0.24 7.63
C HIS A 103 -16.82 0.22 6.71
N ILE A 104 -16.48 -0.90 6.08
CA ILE A 104 -15.42 -0.95 5.04
C ILE A 104 -15.71 0.06 3.93
N TYR A 105 -16.98 0.36 3.62
CA TYR A 105 -17.33 1.44 2.69
C TYR A 105 -16.77 2.81 3.12
N ASP A 106 -16.92 3.16 4.40
CA ASP A 106 -16.44 4.43 4.94
C ASP A 106 -14.90 4.48 4.89
N TYR A 107 -14.25 3.36 5.24
CA TYR A 107 -12.79 3.25 5.15
C TYR A 107 -12.28 3.37 3.71
N LEU A 108 -12.95 2.74 2.75
CA LEU A 108 -12.58 2.82 1.34
C LEU A 108 -12.71 4.25 0.79
N LYS A 109 -13.71 5.02 1.26
CA LYS A 109 -13.87 6.43 0.90
C LYS A 109 -12.79 7.32 1.50
N LEU A 110 -12.43 7.09 2.76
CA LEU A 110 -11.55 7.98 3.52
C LEU A 110 -10.07 7.68 3.27
N PHE A 111 -9.71 6.41 3.11
CA PHE A 111 -8.31 5.96 3.15
C PHE A 111 -7.88 5.18 1.91
N GLY A 112 -8.78 4.96 0.95
CA GLY A 112 -8.47 4.17 -0.25
C GLY A 112 -8.56 2.66 0.00
N PRO A 113 -7.88 1.81 -0.78
CA PRO A 113 -8.13 0.38 -0.82
C PRO A 113 -7.63 -0.25 0.47
N VAL A 114 -8.23 -1.38 0.84
CA VAL A 114 -7.91 -2.10 2.08
C VAL A 114 -6.41 -2.43 2.21
N TRP A 115 -5.67 -2.57 1.11
CA TRP A 115 -4.23 -2.84 1.13
C TRP A 115 -3.42 -1.75 1.83
N SER A 116 -3.88 -0.50 1.77
CA SER A 116 -3.25 0.64 2.48
C SER A 116 -3.56 0.66 3.98
N LEU A 117 -4.53 -0.14 4.43
CA LEU A 117 -5.03 -0.18 5.81
C LEU A 117 -4.97 -1.58 6.44
N TRP A 118 -4.39 -2.56 5.75
CA TRP A 118 -4.40 -3.93 6.23
C TRP A 118 -3.40 -4.09 7.37
N CYS A 119 -3.77 -4.85 8.41
CA CYS A 119 -2.89 -5.19 9.53
C CYS A 119 -1.72 -6.10 9.13
N PHE A 120 -1.78 -6.81 8.00
CA PHE A 120 -0.79 -7.83 7.67
C PHE A 120 0.67 -7.32 7.56
N PRO A 121 0.98 -6.19 6.89
CA PRO A 121 2.31 -5.60 6.96
C PRO A 121 2.76 -5.29 8.39
N PHE A 122 1.84 -4.84 9.26
CA PHE A 122 2.13 -4.57 10.66
C PHE A 122 2.34 -5.86 11.45
N GLU A 123 1.58 -6.93 11.21
CA GLU A 123 1.79 -8.24 11.81
C GLU A 123 3.16 -8.82 11.43
N CYS A 124 3.55 -8.71 10.15
CA CYS A 124 4.88 -9.09 9.69
C CYS A 124 5.97 -8.27 10.39
N LEU A 125 5.77 -6.95 10.52
CA LEU A 125 6.71 -6.07 11.22
C LEU A 125 6.81 -6.42 12.71
N ILE A 126 5.68 -6.62 13.39
CA ILE A 126 5.64 -7.04 14.80
C ILE A 126 6.40 -8.35 14.98
N GLY A 127 6.15 -9.35 14.11
CA GLY A 127 6.88 -10.61 14.16
C GLY A 127 8.39 -10.43 13.95
N HIS A 128 8.81 -9.51 13.09
CA HIS A 128 10.22 -9.20 12.91
C HIS A 128 10.81 -8.54 14.17
N LEU A 129 10.13 -7.55 14.73
CA LEU A 129 10.55 -6.83 15.93
C LEU A 129 10.64 -7.76 17.15
N GLN A 130 9.69 -8.67 17.33
CA GLN A 130 9.68 -9.67 18.41
C GLN A 130 10.85 -10.66 18.34
N ARG A 131 11.43 -10.87 17.15
CA ARG A 131 12.60 -11.74 16.96
C ARG A 131 13.94 -11.02 17.05
N LEU A 132 13.94 -9.69 17.20
CA LEU A 132 15.18 -8.96 17.39
C LEU A 132 15.75 -9.29 18.77
N PRO A 133 17.07 -9.52 18.89
CA PRO A 133 17.71 -9.68 20.19
C PRO A 133 17.77 -8.32 20.88
N LEU A 134 16.78 -8.04 21.73
CA LEU A 134 16.67 -6.82 22.51
C LEU A 134 17.31 -7.00 23.89
N ASN A 135 17.78 -5.90 24.47
CA ASN A 135 18.49 -5.89 25.76
C ASN A 135 17.55 -5.73 26.97
N ASP A 136 16.22 -5.70 26.77
CA ASP A 136 15.15 -5.52 27.77
C ASP A 136 15.34 -4.32 28.73
N LYS A 137 16.15 -3.33 28.33
CA LYS A 137 16.42 -2.12 29.11
C LYS A 137 15.66 -0.93 28.51
N PHE A 138 14.63 -0.48 29.22
CA PHE A 138 13.88 0.72 28.84
C PHE A 138 14.81 1.93 28.69
N GLY A 139 14.69 2.67 27.58
CA GLY A 139 15.55 3.80 27.23
C GLY A 139 16.80 3.44 26.43
N GLU A 140 17.23 2.17 26.42
CA GLU A 140 18.30 1.64 25.56
C GLU A 140 17.77 0.68 24.48
N MET A 141 16.54 0.20 24.65
CA MET A 141 15.90 -0.81 23.80
C MET A 141 15.68 -0.31 22.39
N GLU A 142 15.22 0.93 22.23
CA GLU A 142 14.94 1.57 20.96
C GLU A 142 16.21 1.71 20.12
N GLN A 143 17.31 2.13 20.76
CA GLN A 143 18.62 2.23 20.13
C GLN A 143 19.14 0.83 19.72
N THR A 144 18.99 -0.16 20.59
CA THR A 144 19.40 -1.54 20.31
C THR A 144 18.61 -2.14 19.15
N ALA A 145 17.29 -1.95 19.13
CA ALA A 145 16.41 -2.36 18.05
C ALA A 145 16.81 -1.72 16.71
N LEU A 146 17.09 -0.42 16.71
CA LEU A 146 17.53 0.31 15.52
C LEU A 146 18.87 -0.22 15.00
N HIS A 147 19.86 -0.45 15.88
CA HIS A 147 21.14 -1.02 15.47
C HIS A 147 20.96 -2.42 14.89
N ALA A 148 20.22 -3.30 15.55
CA ALA A 148 19.95 -4.65 15.07
C ALA A 148 19.29 -4.63 13.68
N PHE A 149 18.28 -3.77 13.48
CA PHE A 149 17.63 -3.58 12.19
C PHE A 149 18.61 -3.13 11.09
N ILE A 150 19.44 -2.11 11.36
CA ILE A 150 20.45 -1.61 10.42
C ILE A 150 21.48 -2.69 10.08
N HIS A 151 21.95 -3.45 11.07
CA HIS A 151 22.88 -4.56 10.85
C HIS A 151 22.27 -5.64 9.94
N SER A 152 21.03 -6.04 10.21
CA SER A 152 20.30 -7.00 9.36
C SER A 152 20.10 -6.47 7.93
N ALA A 153 19.73 -5.19 7.76
CA ALA A 153 19.55 -4.58 6.44
C ALA A 153 20.87 -4.54 5.64
N ARG A 154 21.98 -4.16 6.29
CA ARG A 154 23.31 -4.18 5.68
C ARG A 154 23.71 -5.59 5.28
N LEU A 155 23.49 -6.59 6.13
CA LEU A 155 23.79 -7.98 5.81
C LEU A 155 22.98 -8.48 4.61
N LYS A 156 21.67 -8.20 4.57
CA LYS A 156 20.81 -8.52 3.42
C LYS A 156 21.29 -7.85 2.13
N SER A 157 21.72 -6.59 2.21
CA SER A 157 22.31 -5.90 1.04
C SER A 157 23.57 -6.60 0.54
N TRP A 158 24.41 -7.13 1.45
CA TRP A 158 25.58 -7.93 1.08
C TRP A 158 25.20 -9.27 0.43
N PHE A 159 24.13 -9.92 0.89
CA PHE A 159 23.64 -11.16 0.26
C PHE A 159 23.07 -10.95 -1.15
N ALA A 160 22.55 -9.76 -1.45
CA ALA A 160 22.04 -9.41 -2.78
C ALA A 160 23.14 -9.06 -3.80
N ARG A 161 24.38 -8.83 -3.34
CA ARG A 161 25.52 -8.46 -4.20
C ARG A 161 26.14 -9.68 -4.86
N THR A 162 26.56 -9.52 -6.12
CA THR A 162 27.30 -10.54 -6.87
C THR A 162 28.78 -10.62 -6.47
N ASP A 163 29.35 -9.53 -5.96
CA ASP A 163 30.76 -9.40 -5.55
C ASP A 163 30.99 -9.66 -4.03
N ARG A 164 30.11 -10.44 -3.40
CA ARG A 164 30.14 -10.68 -1.96
C ARG A 164 31.37 -11.50 -1.52
N PRO A 165 31.98 -11.20 -0.35
CA PRO A 165 33.10 -11.98 0.17
C PRO A 165 32.73 -13.46 0.40
N PRO A 166 33.68 -14.40 0.25
CA PRO A 166 33.41 -15.84 0.44
C PRO A 166 32.81 -16.19 1.80
N ALA A 167 33.24 -15.51 2.87
CA ALA A 167 32.69 -15.70 4.21
C ALA A 167 31.18 -15.38 4.29
N ILE A 168 30.75 -14.31 3.63
CA ILE A 168 29.33 -13.94 3.54
C ILE A 168 28.58 -14.94 2.64
N SER A 169 29.25 -15.52 1.65
CA SER A 169 28.66 -16.57 0.82
C SER A 169 28.30 -17.81 1.63
N ALA A 170 29.22 -18.30 2.45
CA ALA A 170 29.01 -19.45 3.32
C ALA A 170 27.92 -19.19 4.38
N CYS A 171 27.89 -17.97 4.94
CA CYS A 171 26.88 -17.63 5.93
C CYS A 171 25.46 -17.56 5.36
N LYS A 172 25.26 -17.31 4.06
CA LYS A 172 23.91 -17.20 3.47
C LYS A 172 23.09 -18.48 3.68
N GLU A 173 23.71 -19.65 3.62
CA GLU A 173 23.05 -20.94 3.87
C GLU A 173 22.48 -21.07 5.29
N LEU A 174 22.93 -20.25 6.24
CA LEU A 174 22.42 -20.23 7.62
C LEU A 174 21.18 -19.33 7.79
N PHE A 175 20.85 -18.51 6.79
CA PHE A 175 19.79 -17.49 6.87
C PHE A 175 18.67 -17.69 5.82
N ASP A 176 18.79 -18.70 4.95
CA ASP A 176 17.73 -19.18 4.05
C ASP A 176 16.89 -20.28 4.76
#